data_AF-A0A968BQK4-F1
#
_entry.id   AF-A0A968BQK4-F1
#
_cell.length_a   1.000
_cell.length_b   1.000
_cell.length_c   1.000
_cell.angle_alpha   90.00
_cell.angle_beta   90.00
_cell.angle_gamma   90.00
#
_symmetry.space_group_name_H-M   'P 1'
#
loop_
_entity.id
_entity.type
_entity.pdbx_description
1 polymer ?
#
loop_
_entity_poly.entity_id
_entity_poly.type
_entity_poly.pdbx_seq_one_letter_code
_entity_poly.pdbx_strand_id
1 'polypeptide(L)' 'DYAEVIPGVRALLAEYGPEAARIPLIAAGGVNSPERLAEVLELGADAAQVGTAFAVTQEGDAHPEFKRV' A
#
# COMPACT_ATOMS: atom_id res chain seq x y z
N ASP A 1 8.60 -3.84 -8.58
CA ASP A 1 8.12 -2.47 -8.83
C ASP A 1 6.59 -2.48 -8.77
N TYR A 2 5.93 -1.40 -8.32
CA TYR A 2 4.47 -1.34 -8.24
C TYR A 2 3.82 -1.59 -9.60
N ALA A 3 4.39 -0.99 -10.66
CA ALA A 3 3.90 -1.06 -12.03
C ALA A 3 3.85 -2.49 -12.60
N GLU A 4 4.66 -3.41 -12.05
CA GLU A 4 4.66 -4.81 -12.42
C GLU A 4 3.78 -5.65 -11.49
N VAL A 5 3.94 -5.46 -10.17
CA VAL A 5 3.36 -6.37 -9.17
C VAL A 5 1.85 -6.15 -9.01
N ILE A 6 1.38 -4.90 -8.95
CA ILE A 6 -0.04 -4.61 -8.69
C ILE A 6 -0.91 -5.14 -9.85
N PRO A 7 -0.63 -4.80 -11.13
CA PRO A 7 -1.41 -5.35 -12.23
C PRO A 7 -1.31 -6.88 -12.34
N GLY A 8 -0.13 -7.46 -12.06
CA GLY A 8 0.08 -8.90 -12.08
C GLY A 8 -0.76 -9.65 -11.05
N VAL A 9 -0.84 -9.15 -9.81
CA VAL A 9 -1.69 -9.73 -8.77
C VAL A 9 -3.17 -9.59 -9.12
N ARG A 10 -3.59 -8.46 -9.72
CA ARG A 10 -4.97 -8.30 -10.20
C ARG A 10 -5.34 -9.29 -11.29
N ALA A 11 -4.46 -9.49 -12.26
CA ALA A 11 -4.65 -10.50 -13.30
C ALA A 11 -4.77 -11.90 -12.68
N LEU A 12 -3.88 -12.25 -11.75
CA LEU A 12 -3.92 -13.53 -11.04
C LEU A 12 -5.24 -13.74 -10.28
N LEU A 13 -5.71 -12.76 -9.51
CA LEU A 13 -6.98 -12.86 -8.78
C LEU A 13 -8.18 -13.02 -9.74
N ALA A 14 -8.15 -12.39 -10.91
CA ALA A 14 -9.19 -12.55 -11.92
C ALA A 14 -9.23 -13.97 -12.50
N GLU A 15 -8.08 -14.65 -12.65
CA GLU A 15 -8.01 -16.04 -13.12
C GLU A 15 -8.67 -17.03 -12.15
N TYR A 16 -8.66 -16.74 -10.85
CA TYR A 16 -9.35 -17.55 -9.83
C TYR A 16 -10.87 -17.31 -9.76
N GLY A 17 -11.40 -16.42 -10.60
CA GLY A 17 -12.84 -16.19 -10.77
C GLY A 17 -13.38 -14.95 -10.03
N PRO A 18 -14.69 -14.68 -10.18
CA PRO A 18 -15.29 -13.40 -9.77
C PRO A 18 -15.25 -13.16 -8.26
N GLU A 19 -15.27 -14.20 -7.43
CA GLU A 19 -15.16 -14.03 -5.97
C GLU A 19 -13.75 -13.62 -5.56
N ALA A 20 -12.71 -14.20 -6.17
CA ALA A 20 -11.32 -13.83 -5.93
C ALA A 20 -11.02 -12.42 -6.45
N ALA A 21 -11.57 -12.05 -7.60
CA ALA A 21 -11.43 -10.70 -8.17
C ALA A 21 -11.99 -9.58 -7.27
N ARG A 22 -12.87 -9.90 -6.32
CA ARG A 22 -13.43 -8.93 -5.35
C ARG A 22 -12.60 -8.81 -4.06
N ILE A 23 -11.57 -9.64 -3.88
CA ILE A 23 -10.70 -9.55 -2.70
C ILE A 23 -9.94 -8.21 -2.75
N PRO A 24 -10.00 -7.40 -1.67
CA PRO A 24 -9.28 -6.14 -1.65
C PRO A 24 -7.76 -6.34 -1.71
N LEU A 25 -7.08 -5.59 -2.58
CA LEU A 25 -5.63 -5.55 -2.67
C LEU A 25 -5.11 -4.26 -2.05
N ILE A 26 -4.38 -4.40 -0.95
CA ILE A 26 -3.81 -3.26 -0.23
C ILE A 26 -2.30 -3.24 -0.50
N ALA A 27 -1.80 -2.17 -1.12
CA ALA A 27 -0.39 -1.96 -1.34
C ALA A 27 0.30 -1.52 -0.04
N ALA A 28 1.51 -2.00 0.26
CA ALA A 28 2.25 -1.63 1.46
C ALA A 28 3.73 -1.46 1.18
N GLY A 29 4.37 -0.60 1.99
CA GLY A 29 5.80 -0.26 1.89
C GLY A 29 6.06 0.74 0.76
N GLY A 30 6.92 1.75 0.99
CA GLY A 30 7.30 2.75 -0.02
C GLY A 30 6.30 3.88 -0.28
N VAL A 31 5.10 3.84 0.31
CA VAL A 31 4.08 4.89 0.19
C VAL A 31 4.34 6.00 1.21
N ASN A 32 5.07 7.03 0.80
CA ASN A 32 5.52 8.14 1.65
C ASN A 32 5.16 9.54 1.10
N SER A 33 4.40 9.60 0.00
CA SER A 33 3.93 10.85 -0.57
C SER A 33 2.55 10.69 -1.23
N PRO A 34 1.78 11.78 -1.44
CA PRO A 34 0.52 11.73 -2.17
C PRO A 34 0.66 11.16 -3.59
N GLU A 35 1.77 11.44 -4.27
CA GLU A 35 2.05 10.96 -5.62
C GLU A 35 2.25 9.44 -5.63
N ARG A 36 2.98 8.90 -4.64
CA ARG A 36 3.11 7.44 -4.46
C ARG A 36 1.78 6.78 -4.12
N LEU A 37 0.93 7.44 -3.34
CA LEU A 37 -0.41 6.94 -3.07
C LEU A 37 -1.26 6.92 -4.34
N ALA A 38 -1.23 7.99 -5.13
CA ALA A 38 -1.95 8.05 -6.40
C ALA A 38 -1.49 6.95 -7.36
N GLU A 39 -0.16 6.76 -7.50
CA GLU A 39 0.44 5.72 -8.36
C GLU A 39 -0.10 4.32 -8.04
N VAL A 40 -0.10 3.91 -6.77
CA VAL A 40 -0.55 2.55 -6.41
C VAL A 40 -2.06 2.36 -6.61
N LEU A 41 -2.85 3.42 -6.40
CA LEU A 41 -4.30 3.40 -6.64
C LEU A 41 -4.61 3.33 -8.15
N GLU A 42 -3.90 4.10 -8.97
CA GLU A 42 -4.02 4.09 -10.44
C GLU A 42 -3.64 2.74 -11.04
N LEU A 43 -2.64 2.07 -10.46
CA LEU A 43 -2.22 0.72 -10.86
C LEU A 43 -3.21 -0.37 -10.42
N GLY A 44 -4.23 -0.01 -9.63
CA GLY A 44 -5.35 -0.86 -9.29
C GLY A 44 -5.30 -1.44 -7.88
N ALA A 45 -4.52 -0.92 -6.93
CA ALA A 45 -4.73 -1.23 -5.51
C ALA A 45 -6.01 -0.55 -5.00
N ASP A 46 -6.71 -1.19 -4.04
CA ASP A 46 -7.91 -0.60 -3.41
C ASP A 46 -7.55 0.37 -2.29
N ALA A 47 -6.38 0.19 -1.69
CA ALA A 47 -5.86 1.03 -0.62
C ALA A 47 -4.34 0.91 -0.52
N ALA A 48 -3.75 1.78 0.30
CA ALA A 48 -2.35 1.68 0.69
C ALA A 48 -2.19 1.70 2.21
N GLN A 49 -1.18 1.00 2.71
CA GLN A 49 -0.74 1.05 4.10
C GLN A 49 0.44 2.02 4.24
N VAL A 50 0.28 3.02 5.11
CA VAL A 50 1.32 3.98 5.47
C VAL A 50 1.86 3.65 6.87
N GLY A 51 3.08 3.11 6.93
CA GLY A 51 3.71 2.67 8.18
C GLY A 51 4.72 3.66 8.74
N THR A 52 5.84 3.85 8.05
CA THR A 52 6.97 4.67 8.53
C THR A 52 6.57 6.11 8.87
N ALA A 53 5.77 6.75 8.01
CA ALA A 53 5.28 8.10 8.30
C ALA A 53 4.32 8.16 9.49
N PHE A 54 3.53 7.10 9.72
CA PHE A 54 2.67 7.00 10.92
C PHE A 54 3.50 6.80 12.19
N ALA A 55 4.56 5.98 12.14
CA ALA A 55 5.39 5.67 13.31
C ALA A 55 6.02 6.92 13.97
N VAL A 56 6.29 7.98 13.19
CA VAL A 56 6.90 9.23 13.66
C VAL A 56 5.88 10.32 14.06
N THR A 57 4.58 10.03 13.99
CA THR A 57 3.51 10.95 14.45
C THR A 57 3.48 11.10 15.98
N GLN A 58 2.67 12.02 16.51
CA GLN A 58 2.48 12.15 17.96
C GLN A 58 1.80 10.90 18.54
N GLU A 59 0.84 10.35 17.79
CA GLU A 59 -0.03 9.22 18.15
C GLU A 59 0.67 7.85 18.05
N GLY A 60 1.72 7.73 17.22
CA GLY A 60 2.51 6.49 17.11
C GLY A 60 3.15 6.09 18.45
N ASP A 61 3.33 4.80 18.70
CA ASP A 61 3.89 4.28 19.95
C ASP A 61 5.41 4.04 19.91
N ALA A 62 6.07 4.44 18.81
CA ALA A 62 7.51 4.34 18.67
C ALA A 62 8.26 5.15 19.74
N HIS A 63 9.44 4.65 20.14
CA HIS A 63 10.28 5.33 21.13
C HIS A 63 10.55 6.80 20.73
N PRO A 64 10.52 7.78 21.65
CA PRO A 64 10.67 9.19 21.30
C PRO A 64 11.92 9.51 20.47
N GLU A 65 13.04 8.85 20.73
CA GLU A 65 14.27 9.02 19.93
C GLU A 65 14.14 8.48 18.51
N PHE A 66 13.33 7.44 18.27
CA PHE A 66 13.07 6.93 16.92
C PHE A 66 12.31 7.96 16.07
N LYS A 67 11.45 8.78 16.70
CA LYS A 67 10.67 9.82 16.01
C LYS A 67 11.48 11.09 15.68
N ARG A 68 12.72 11.21 16.16
CA ARG A 68 13.59 12.38 15.97
C ARG A 68 14.68 12.18 14.91
N VAL A 69 14.72 11.02 14.27
CA VAL A 69 15.64 10.68 13.17
C VAL A 69 15.00 11.05 11.85
#